data_AF-A0A9E5DAE3-F1
#
_entry.id   AF-A0A9E5DAE3-F1
#
_cell.length_a   1.000
_cell.length_b   1.000
_cell.length_c   1.000
_cell.angle_alpha   90.00
_cell.angle_beta   90.00
_cell.angle_gamma   90.00
#
_symmetry.space_group_name_H-M   'P 1'
#
loop_
_entity.id
_entity.type
_entity.pdbx_description
1 polymer ?
#
loop_
_entity_poly.entity_id
_entity_poly.type
_entity_poly.pdbx_seq_one_letter_code
_entity_poly.pdbx_strand_id
1 'polypeptide(L)' 'MSLSRTIETPEIDGALTKKPTPRKHVLDLDDFSREEIAGVLESARSMKEVLGRDIKKVPALRGKVVVTLFYEASTRTRIS' A
#
# COMPACT_ATOMS: atom_id res chain seq x y z
N MET A 1 -6.31 -14.52 -52.47
CA MET A 1 -6.03 -13.15 -51.99
C MET A 1 -6.83 -12.93 -50.71
N SER A 2 -6.24 -13.18 -49.55
CA SER A 2 -6.82 -12.88 -48.24
C SER A 2 -5.82 -11.98 -47.52
N LEU A 3 -6.23 -10.74 -47.25
CA LEU A 3 -5.37 -9.71 -46.68
C LEU A 3 -5.39 -9.83 -45.16
N SER A 4 -4.33 -10.40 -44.59
CA SER A 4 -4.00 -10.24 -43.17
C SER A 4 -3.72 -8.77 -42.88
N ARG A 5 -4.50 -8.14 -42.01
CA ARG A 5 -4.12 -6.90 -41.32
C ARG A 5 -3.99 -7.20 -39.84
N THR A 6 -2.76 -7.48 -39.42
CA THR A 6 -2.32 -7.34 -38.03
C THR A 6 -2.50 -5.87 -37.65
N ILE A 7 -3.32 -5.59 -36.65
CA ILE A 7 -3.38 -4.27 -36.03
C ILE A 7 -2.22 -4.24 -35.05
N GLU A 8 -1.15 -3.56 -35.43
CA GLU A 8 -0.09 -3.15 -34.50
C GLU A 8 -0.71 -2.15 -33.52
N THR A 9 -0.95 -2.60 -32.28
CA THR A 9 -1.27 -1.70 -31.18
C THR A 9 -0.02 -0.86 -30.91
N PRO A 10 -0.07 0.47 -31.03
CA PRO A 10 1.11 1.29 -30.84
C PRO A 10 1.55 1.18 -29.38
N GLU A 11 2.82 0.80 -29.19
CA GLU A 11 3.50 0.83 -27.91
C GLU A 11 3.53 2.29 -27.43
N ILE A 12 2.66 2.62 -26.48
CA ILE A 12 2.72 3.89 -25.77
C ILE A 12 3.95 3.88 -24.85
N ASP A 13 4.99 4.47 -25.40
CA ASP A 13 6.30 4.74 -24.87
C ASP A 13 6.26 5.37 -23.46
N GLY A 14 6.98 4.75 -22.53
CA GLY A 14 7.91 5.48 -21.67
C GLY A 14 7.37 6.53 -20.68
N ALA A 15 6.11 6.48 -20.26
CA ALA A 15 5.64 7.34 -19.17
C ALA A 15 6.19 6.85 -17.82
N LEU A 16 7.44 7.21 -17.53
CA LEU A 16 8.07 7.29 -16.21
C LEU A 16 7.51 6.29 -15.20
N THR A 17 8.15 5.13 -15.06
CA THR A 17 8.03 4.31 -13.85
C THR A 17 8.64 5.08 -12.68
N LYS A 18 7.99 6.18 -12.30
CA LYS A 18 8.28 6.96 -11.11
C LYS A 18 7.94 6.01 -9.97
N LYS A 19 8.97 5.34 -9.45
CA LYS A 19 8.85 4.53 -8.25
C LYS A 19 8.06 5.37 -7.24
N PRO A 20 6.88 4.91 -6.77
CA PRO A 20 6.03 5.75 -5.96
C PRO A 20 6.85 6.21 -4.76
N THR A 21 7.07 7.52 -4.65
CA THR A 21 7.59 8.07 -3.40
C THR A 21 6.65 7.65 -2.29
N PRO A 22 7.14 7.12 -1.16
CA PRO A 22 6.29 6.60 -0.12
C PRO A 22 5.28 7.67 0.31
N ARG A 23 3.99 7.32 0.29
CA ARG A 23 2.91 8.24 0.66
C ARG A 23 3.14 8.76 2.07
N LYS A 24 3.06 10.09 2.22
CA LYS A 24 3.22 10.77 3.51
C LYS A 24 1.92 10.82 4.32
N HIS A 25 0.78 10.89 3.64
CA HIS A 25 -0.56 11.00 4.23
C HIS A 25 -1.49 9.95 3.61
N VAL A 26 -2.42 9.43 4.43
CA VAL A 26 -3.47 8.48 4.01
C VAL A 26 -4.80 9.11 4.41
N LEU A 27 -5.46 9.75 3.46
CA LEU A 27 -6.70 10.54 3.69
C LEU A 27 -7.91 9.91 3.00
N ASP A 28 -7.72 9.35 1.81
CA ASP A 28 -8.72 8.60 1.04
C ASP A 28 -8.08 7.37 0.37
N LEU A 29 -8.88 6.59 -0.36
CA LEU A 29 -8.42 5.43 -1.15
C LEU A 29 -8.56 5.65 -2.66
N ASP A 30 -9.15 6.76 -3.10
CA ASP A 30 -9.50 6.98 -4.51
C ASP A 30 -8.25 7.23 -5.36
N ASP A 31 -7.20 7.75 -4.74
CA ASP A 31 -5.92 8.02 -5.39
C ASP A 31 -4.93 6.84 -5.30
N PHE A 32 -5.31 5.72 -4.67
CA PHE A 32 -4.44 4.55 -4.54
C PHE A 32 -4.38 3.75 -5.84
N SER A 33 -3.16 3.49 -6.30
CA SER A 33 -2.95 2.50 -7.36
C SER A 33 -3.16 1.08 -6.83
N ARG A 34 -3.48 0.15 -7.73
CA ARG A 34 -3.63 -1.27 -7.42
C ARG A 34 -2.36 -1.84 -6.79
N GLU A 35 -1.21 -1.42 -7.28
CA GLU A 35 0.11 -1.88 -6.85
C GLU A 35 0.42 -1.42 -5.42
N GLU A 36 0.04 -0.18 -5.07
CA GLU A 36 0.18 0.33 -3.69
C GLU A 36 -0.69 -0.44 -2.71
N ILE A 37 -1.96 -0.70 -3.06
CA ILE A 37 -2.87 -1.49 -2.23
C ILE A 37 -2.32 -2.90 -2.03
N ALA A 38 -1.87 -3.54 -3.12
CA ALA A 38 -1.26 -4.86 -3.05
C ALA A 38 -0.02 -4.88 -2.14
N GLY A 39 0.82 -3.84 -2.20
CA GLY A 39 1.99 -3.69 -1.33
C GLY A 39 1.64 -3.58 0.16
N VAL A 40 0.59 -2.84 0.51
CA VAL A 40 0.08 -2.75 1.88
C VAL A 40 -0.44 -4.11 2.37
N LEU A 41 -1.22 -4.82 1.54
CA LEU A 41 -1.77 -6.13 1.88
C LEU A 41 -0.67 -7.19 2.06
N GLU A 42 0.40 -7.13 1.27
CA GLU A 42 1.55 -8.03 1.41
C GLU A 42 2.33 -7.77 2.70
N SER A 43 2.52 -6.49 3.03
CA SER A 43 3.12 -6.08 4.31
C SER A 43 2.26 -6.56 5.48
N ALA A 44 0.93 -6.45 5.38
CA ALA A 44 0.01 -6.93 6.40
C ALA A 44 0.08 -8.45 6.61
N ARG A 45 0.25 -9.24 5.53
CA ARG A 45 0.51 -10.69 5.64
C ARG A 45 1.77 -10.98 6.44
N SER A 46 2.87 -10.30 6.14
CA SER A 46 4.12 -10.44 6.88
C SER A 46 3.97 -10.05 8.36
N MET A 47 3.21 -8.99 8.66
CA MET A 47 2.94 -8.57 10.05
C MET A 47 2.08 -9.57 10.81
N LYS A 48 1.16 -10.28 10.14
CA LYS A 48 0.37 -11.34 10.77
C LYS A 48 1.26 -12.45 11.35
N GLU A 49 2.34 -12.81 10.65
CA GLU A 49 3.30 -13.79 11.15
C GLU A 49 4.04 -13.32 12.40
N VAL A 50 4.35 -12.01 12.49
CA VAL A 50 4.98 -11.41 13.68
C VAL A 50 4.10 -11.57 14.92
N LEU A 51 2.78 -11.50 14.78
CA LEU A 51 1.84 -11.67 15.89
C LEU A 51 1.84 -13.09 16.47
N GLY A 52 2.33 -14.08 15.71
CA GLY A 52 2.48 -15.47 16.15
C GLY A 52 3.79 -15.76 16.89
N ARG A 53 4.74 -14.81 16.92
CA ARG A 53 6.02 -14.97 17.61
C ARG A 53 5.89 -14.69 19.11
N ASP A 54 6.79 -15.27 19.92
CA ASP A 54 6.86 -14.99 21.36
C ASP A 54 7.02 -13.48 21.64
N ILE A 55 7.80 -12.81 20.78
CA ILE A 55 7.97 -11.36 20.80
C ILE A 55 7.22 -10.74 19.62
N LYS A 56 6.02 -10.23 19.90
CA LYS A 56 5.11 -9.62 18.91
C LYS A 56 5.51 -8.20 18.48
N LYS A 57 6.78 -7.83 18.57
CA LYS A 57 7.26 -6.47 18.32
C LYS A 57 8.44 -6.48 17.35
N VAL A 58 8.39 -5.60 16.36
CA VAL A 58 9.50 -5.33 15.45
C VAL A 58 10.26 -4.06 15.88
N PRO A 59 11.60 -3.99 15.70
CA PRO A 59 12.38 -2.84 16.14
C PRO A 59 12.18 -1.59 15.27
N ALA A 60 11.49 -1.69 14.13
CA ALA A 60 11.38 -0.65 13.12
C ALA A 60 10.82 0.69 13.64
N LEU A 61 9.96 0.66 14.67
CA LEU A 61 9.35 1.86 15.27
C LEU A 61 9.98 2.26 16.61
N ARG A 62 11.11 1.65 17.02
CA ARG A 62 11.78 2.02 18.27
C ARG A 62 12.20 3.48 18.25
N GLY A 63 11.86 4.22 19.30
CA GLY A 63 12.13 5.66 19.40
C GLY A 63 11.17 6.53 18.59
N LYS A 64 10.08 5.98 18.05
CA LYS A 64 9.00 6.73 17.38
C LYS A 64 7.78 6.83 18.30
N VAL A 65 7.10 7.97 18.27
CA VAL A 65 5.86 8.24 19.01
C VAL A 65 4.73 8.44 17.99
N VAL A 66 3.60 7.76 18.20
CA VAL A 66 2.38 7.91 17.38
C VAL A 66 1.30 8.53 18.25
N VAL A 67 0.64 9.57 17.75
CA VAL A 67 -0.46 10.27 18.43
C VAL A 67 -1.77 9.88 17.77
N THR A 68 -2.72 9.36 18.55
CA THR A 68 -4.08 9.01 18.10
C THR A 68 -5.08 10.05 18.59
N LEU A 69 -5.60 10.89 17.69
CA LEU A 69 -6.56 11.95 18.01
C LEU A 69 -7.96 11.58 17.50
N PHE A 70 -8.94 11.61 18.41
CA PHE A 70 -10.35 11.33 18.11
C PHE A 70 -11.22 12.42 18.74
N TYR A 71 -11.97 13.16 17.92
CA TYR A 71 -12.98 14.11 18.40
C TYR A 71 -14.27 13.41 18.86
N GLU A 72 -14.52 12.22 18.32
CA GLU A 72 -15.66 11.36 18.65
C GLU A 72 -15.18 9.96 19.03
N ALA A 73 -15.92 9.28 19.91
CA ALA A 73 -15.51 7.98 20.43
C ALA A 73 -15.50 6.90 19.32
N SER A 74 -14.32 6.33 19.05
CA SER A 74 -14.14 5.23 18.09
C SER A 74 -13.26 4.12 18.68
N THR A 75 -13.87 3.25 19.48
CA THR A 75 -13.15 2.24 20.28
C THR A 75 -12.42 1.20 19.43
N ARG A 76 -13.05 0.73 18.34
CA ARG A 76 -12.46 -0.25 17.43
C ARG A 76 -11.22 0.28 16.72
N THR A 77 -11.26 1.53 16.28
CA THR A 77 -10.16 2.19 15.55
C THR A 77 -9.02 2.61 16.46
N ARG A 78 -9.31 2.97 17.72
CA ARG A 78 -8.26 3.36 18.68
C ARG A 78 -7.42 2.16 19.14
N ILE A 79 -8.02 0.97 19.22
CA ILE A 79 -7.37 -0.24 19.75
C ILE A 79 -6.60 -1.00 18.63
N SER A 80 -6.92 -0.76 17.37
CA SER A 80 -6.29 -1.42 16.21
C SER A 80 -4.83 -1.08 16.02
#